data_AF-A0AAE7BD45-F1
#
_entry.id   AF-A0AAE7BD45-F1
#
_cell.length_a   1.000
_cell.length_b   1.000
_cell.length_c   1.000
_cell.angle_alpha   90.00
_cell.angle_beta   90.00
_cell.angle_gamma   90.00
#
_symmetry.space_group_name_H-M   'P 1'
#
loop_
_entity.id
_entity.type
_entity.pdbx_description
1 polymer ?
#
loop_
_entity_poly.entity_id
_entity_poly.type
_entity_poly.pdbx_seq_one_letter_code
_entity_poly.pdbx_strand_id
1 'polypeptide(L)'
;MKIVTFCEIDESLFNPEFTVEYFHTGTSGDADIVILNIDSIFEFEENKSKICKDKFVSIAIIDDESDYEAFKNFGIDAWIKASDISQINNIINLVNKRFLS
;
A
#
# COMPACT_ATOMS: atom_id res chain seq x y z
N MET A 1 -13.07 -0.50 3.69
CA MET A 1 -12.01 -0.01 2.76
C MET A 1 -11.18 -1.21 2.39
N LYS A 2 -10.92 -1.44 1.11
CA LYS A 2 -10.13 -2.58 0.66
C LYS A 2 -8.66 -2.20 0.50
N ILE A 3 -7.81 -2.94 1.18
CA ILE A 3 -6.36 -2.79 1.13
C ILE A 3 -5.80 -4.04 0.45
N VAL A 4 -5.04 -3.85 -0.61
CA VAL A 4 -4.27 -4.94 -1.23
C VAL A 4 -2.81 -4.73 -0.88
N THR A 5 -2.17 -5.72 -0.28
CA THR A 5 -0.73 -5.66 0.01
C THR A 5 0.06 -6.61 -0.86
N PHE A 6 1.20 -6.12 -1.34
CA PHE A 6 2.22 -6.89 -2.04
C PHE A 6 3.31 -7.41 -1.08
N CYS A 7 3.20 -7.07 0.21
CA CYS A 7 4.17 -7.43 1.23
C CYS A 7 3.54 -8.33 2.28
N GLU A 8 4.36 -9.13 2.95
CA GLU A 8 3.93 -9.85 4.14
C GLU A 8 3.94 -8.89 5.34
N ILE A 9 2.76 -8.45 5.76
CA ILE A 9 2.53 -7.60 6.92
C ILE A 9 1.61 -8.38 7.87
N ASP A 10 1.88 -8.33 9.16
CA ASP A 10 1.02 -8.93 10.17
C ASP A 10 -0.38 -8.29 10.13
N GLU A 11 -1.43 -9.09 9.86
CA GLU A 11 -2.82 -8.64 9.80
C GLU A 11 -3.28 -7.92 11.08
N SER A 12 -2.71 -8.28 12.24
CA SER A 12 -3.04 -7.66 13.53
C SER A 12 -2.64 -6.19 13.63
N LEU A 13 -1.77 -5.71 12.73
CA LEU A 13 -1.42 -4.30 12.62
C LEU A 13 -2.52 -3.47 11.97
N PHE A 14 -3.49 -4.07 11.28
CA PHE A 14 -4.57 -3.35 10.62
C PHE A 14 -5.80 -3.23 11.52
N ASN A 15 -6.48 -2.11 11.42
CA ASN A 15 -7.77 -1.96 12.07
C ASN A 15 -8.80 -2.96 11.47
N PRO A 16 -9.71 -3.51 12.31
CA PRO A 16 -10.64 -4.57 11.90
C PRO A 16 -11.69 -4.13 10.86
N GLU A 17 -11.90 -2.83 10.67
CA GLU A 17 -12.79 -2.31 9.61
C GLU A 17 -12.18 -2.37 8.19
N PHE A 18 -10.88 -2.67 8.08
CA PHE A 18 -10.21 -2.82 6.80
C PHE A 18 -10.35 -4.25 6.27
N THR A 19 -10.63 -4.38 4.98
CA THR A 19 -10.57 -5.66 4.28
C THR A 19 -9.20 -5.75 3.66
N VAL A 20 -8.31 -6.55 4.25
CA VAL A 20 -6.93 -6.72 3.78
C VAL A 20 -6.85 -7.99 2.93
N GLU A 21 -6.27 -7.86 1.74
CA GLU A 21 -5.99 -8.98 0.84
C GLU A 21 -4.50 -8.97 0.47
N TYR A 22 -3.91 -10.15 0.32
CA TYR A 22 -2.52 -10.30 -0.11
C TYR A 22 -2.50 -10.67 -1.59
N PHE A 23 -1.81 -9.87 -2.40
CA PHE A 23 -1.74 -10.06 -3.85
C PHE A 23 -1.34 -11.51 -4.21
N HIS A 24 -0.32 -12.04 -3.53
CA HIS A 24 0.24 -13.37 -3.76
C HIS A 24 -0.67 -14.54 -3.36
N THR A 25 -1.66 -14.33 -2.47
CA THR A 25 -2.64 -15.37 -2.09
C THR A 25 -3.94 -15.28 -2.90
N GLY A 26 -4.03 -14.29 -3.78
CA GLY A 26 -5.22 -13.97 -4.55
C GLY A 26 -5.91 -12.70 -4.03
N THR A 27 -6.24 -11.80 -4.95
CA THR A 27 -7.03 -10.60 -4.69
C THR A 27 -8.30 -10.59 -5.53
N SER A 28 -9.37 -10.04 -4.95
CA SER A 28 -10.62 -9.78 -5.66
C SER A 28 -10.60 -8.48 -6.49
N GLY A 29 -9.48 -7.75 -6.50
CA GLY A 29 -9.33 -6.47 -7.20
C GLY A 29 -10.02 -5.31 -6.47
N ASP A 30 -10.25 -4.20 -7.16
CA ASP A 30 -10.90 -3.00 -6.60
C ASP A 30 -10.25 -2.45 -5.30
N ALA A 31 -8.93 -2.45 -5.22
CA ALA A 31 -8.20 -1.85 -4.10
C ALA A 31 -8.49 -0.35 -3.99
N ASP A 32 -8.81 0.10 -2.77
CA ASP A 32 -8.83 1.51 -2.41
C ASP A 32 -7.41 1.99 -2.06
N ILE A 33 -6.67 1.13 -1.35
CA ILE A 33 -5.29 1.37 -0.95
C ILE A 33 -4.43 0.16 -1.32
N VAL A 34 -3.22 0.44 -1.77
CA VAL A 34 -2.19 -0.57 -2.03
C VAL A 34 -1.00 -0.34 -1.14
N ILE A 35 -0.46 -1.41 -0.54
CA ILE A 35 0.76 -1.34 0.27
C ILE A 35 1.84 -2.21 -0.38
N LEU A 36 3.00 -1.63 -0.61
CA LEU A 36 4.09 -2.25 -1.37
C LEU A 36 5.45 -1.86 -0.79
N ASN A 37 6.49 -2.62 -1.11
CA ASN A 37 7.89 -2.33 -0.79
C ASN A 37 8.72 -2.32 -2.09
N ILE A 38 10.02 -2.05 -1.96
CA ILE A 38 10.89 -1.85 -3.11
C ILE A 38 10.94 -3.10 -4.00
N ASP A 39 10.86 -4.28 -3.40
CA ASP A 39 10.90 -5.56 -4.11
C ASP A 39 9.67 -5.78 -5.01
N SER A 40 8.52 -5.24 -4.59
CA SER A 40 7.24 -5.41 -5.28
C SER A 40 6.87 -4.29 -6.27
N ILE A 41 7.66 -3.22 -6.38
CA ILE A 41 7.27 -2.03 -7.13
C ILE A 41 6.97 -2.32 -8.61
N PHE A 42 7.77 -3.16 -9.25
CA PHE A 42 7.58 -3.52 -10.65
C PHE A 42 6.35 -4.40 -10.85
N GLU A 43 6.11 -5.35 -9.94
CA GLU A 43 4.93 -6.20 -10.00
C GLU A 43 3.65 -5.38 -9.79
N PHE A 44 3.68 -4.41 -8.88
CA PHE A 44 2.61 -3.44 -8.71
C PHE A 44 2.37 -2.65 -10.00
N GLU A 45 3.41 -2.09 -10.63
CA GLU A 45 3.26 -1.31 -11.87
C GLU A 45 2.61 -2.11 -13.00
N GLU A 46 2.95 -3.40 -13.13
CA GLU A 46 2.38 -4.29 -14.16
C GLU A 46 0.91 -4.65 -13.90
N ASN A 47 0.46 -4.60 -12.64
CA ASN A 47 -0.86 -5.11 -12.24
C ASN A 47 -1.82 -4.04 -11.73
N LYS A 48 -1.35 -2.82 -11.42
CA LYS A 48 -2.16 -1.76 -10.76
C LYS A 48 -3.50 -1.48 -11.44
N SER A 49 -3.54 -1.53 -12.78
CA SER A 49 -4.76 -1.31 -13.57
C SER A 49 -5.82 -2.41 -13.43
N LYS A 50 -5.42 -3.61 -13.00
CA LYS A 50 -6.32 -4.76 -12.78
C LYS A 50 -6.77 -4.87 -11.33
N ILE A 51 -5.91 -4.48 -10.40
CA ILE A 51 -6.13 -4.69 -8.96
C ILE A 51 -6.67 -3.46 -8.24
N CYS A 52 -6.52 -2.26 -8.82
CA CYS A 52 -6.97 -1.01 -8.21
C CYS A 52 -8.24 -0.48 -8.87
N LYS A 53 -9.01 0.30 -8.12
CA LYS A 53 -10.06 1.15 -8.69
C LYS A 53 -9.44 2.27 -9.54
N ASP A 54 -10.27 2.98 -10.31
CA ASP A 54 -9.85 4.20 -11.02
C ASP A 54 -9.24 5.25 -10.08
N LYS A 55 -9.73 5.30 -8.83
CA LYS A 55 -9.25 6.18 -7.77
C LYS A 55 -8.76 5.31 -6.61
N PHE A 56 -7.43 5.27 -6.43
CA PHE A 56 -6.77 4.50 -5.38
C PHE A 56 -5.59 5.31 -4.82
N VAL A 57 -4.99 4.81 -3.74
CA VAL A 57 -3.78 5.36 -3.13
C VAL A 57 -2.73 4.26 -2.94
N SER A 58 -1.47 4.58 -3.19
CA SER A 58 -0.31 3.71 -2.94
C SER A 58 0.49 4.15 -1.71
N ILE A 59 0.86 3.19 -0.87
CA ILE A 59 1.71 3.40 0.31
C ILE A 59 2.95 2.50 0.20
N ALA A 60 4.13 3.12 0.17
CA ALA A 60 5.40 2.40 0.19
C ALA A 60 5.88 2.14 1.62
N ILE A 61 6.35 0.93 1.89
CA ILE A 61 7.20 0.61 3.04
C ILE A 61 8.64 0.79 2.59
N ILE A 62 9.38 1.66 3.27
CA ILE A 62 10.80 1.94 3.01
C ILE A 62 11.66 1.42 4.15
N ASP A 63 12.79 0.82 3.82
CA ASP A 63 13.82 0.45 4.79
C ASP A 63 14.89 1.54 4.91
N ASP A 64 15.21 2.21 3.80
CA ASP A 64 16.18 3.30 3.77
C ASP A 64 15.83 4.47 2.81
N GLU A 65 16.73 5.44 2.73
CA GLU A 65 16.55 6.64 1.89
C GLU A 65 16.66 6.33 0.38
N SER A 66 17.35 5.25 0.00
CA SER A 66 17.48 4.84 -1.40
C SER A 66 16.17 4.28 -1.95
N ASP A 67 15.41 3.55 -1.13
CA ASP A 67 14.04 3.12 -1.46
C ASP A 67 13.16 4.33 -1.76
N TYR A 68 13.24 5.36 -0.91
CA TYR A 68 12.46 6.57 -1.07
C TYR A 68 12.77 7.29 -2.40
N GLU A 69 14.06 7.40 -2.78
CA GLU A 69 14.44 7.96 -4.07
C GLU A 69 13.95 7.11 -5.25
N ALA A 70 13.94 5.79 -5.12
CA ALA A 70 13.36 4.91 -6.14
C ALA A 70 11.85 5.20 -6.30
N PHE A 71 11.09 5.22 -5.21
CA PHE A 71 9.63 5.42 -5.22
C PHE A 71 9.17 6.78 -5.77
N LYS A 72 10.00 7.84 -5.67
CA LYS A 72 9.70 9.12 -6.32
C LYS A 72 9.45 9.00 -7.81
N ASN A 73 10.15 8.07 -8.47
CA ASN A 73 10.02 7.87 -9.92
C ASN A 73 8.75 7.08 -10.30
N PHE A 74 8.12 6.40 -9.35
CA PHE A 74 6.91 5.60 -9.55
C PHE A 74 5.61 6.30 -9.15
N GLY A 75 5.71 7.52 -8.59
CA GLY A 75 4.55 8.32 -8.23
C GLY A 75 3.77 7.76 -7.04
N ILE A 76 4.46 7.19 -6.05
CA ILE A 76 3.82 6.70 -4.82
C ILE A 76 3.24 7.85 -4.00
N ASP A 77 2.03 7.68 -3.48
CA ASP A 77 1.28 8.75 -2.80
C ASP A 77 1.73 9.00 -1.36
N ALA A 78 2.14 7.95 -0.64
CA ALA A 78 2.62 8.02 0.73
C ALA A 78 3.68 6.95 1.04
N TRP A 79 4.42 7.13 2.13
CA TRP A 79 5.38 6.13 2.58
C TRP A 79 5.45 6.06 4.10
N ILE A 80 5.94 4.93 4.61
CA ILE A 80 6.23 4.68 6.01
C ILE A 80 7.53 3.91 6.13
N LYS A 81 8.31 4.17 7.18
CA LYS A 81 9.49 3.33 7.46
C LYS A 81 9.04 1.98 7.97
N ALA A 82 9.74 0.90 7.60
CA ALA A 82 9.50 -0.42 8.16
C ALA A 82 9.60 -0.42 9.69
N SER A 83 10.53 0.37 10.25
CA SER A 83 10.66 0.56 11.71
C SER A 83 9.43 1.17 12.38
N ASP A 84 8.60 1.89 11.62
CA ASP A 84 7.42 2.60 12.09
C ASP A 84 6.11 1.91 11.68
N ILE A 85 6.16 0.67 11.16
CA ILE A 85 5.00 -0.04 10.60
C ILE A 85 3.81 -0.16 11.55
N SER A 86 4.05 -0.13 12.87
CA SER A 86 3.00 -0.07 13.90
C SER A 86 2.04 1.13 13.75
N GLN A 87 2.46 2.16 13.02
CA GLN A 87 1.68 3.37 12.75
C GLN A 87 0.93 3.33 11.41
N ILE A 88 0.91 2.19 10.71
CA ILE A 88 0.31 2.08 9.36
C ILE A 88 -1.15 2.54 9.32
N ASN A 89 -1.95 2.28 10.36
CA ASN A 89 -3.34 2.75 10.44
C ASN A 89 -3.46 4.27 10.39
N ASN A 90 -2.50 5.00 10.97
CA ASN A 90 -2.51 6.46 10.95
C ASN A 90 -2.30 6.97 9.52
N ILE A 91 -1.39 6.33 8.77
CA ILE A 91 -1.14 6.67 7.36
C ILE A 91 -2.36 6.33 6.52
N ILE A 92 -2.93 5.13 6.65
CA ILE A 92 -4.14 4.70 5.95
C ILE A 92 -5.29 5.69 6.15
N ASN A 93 -5.56 6.06 7.40
CA ASN A 93 -6.64 7.00 7.73
C ASN A 93 -6.38 8.41 7.15
N LEU A 94 -5.13 8.88 7.20
CA LEU A 94 -4.73 10.16 6.65
C LEU A 94 -4.94 10.21 5.13
N VAL A 95 -4.44 9.20 4.41
CA VAL A 95 -4.52 9.17 2.95
C VAL A 95 -5.94 8.94 2.47
N ASN A 96 -6.72 8.10 3.17
CA ASN A 96 -8.13 7.92 2.87
C ASN A 96 -8.90 9.24 2.99
N LYS A 97 -8.69 10.00 4.07
CA LYS A 97 -9.34 11.31 4.26
C LYS A 97 -8.91 12.34 3.21
N ARG A 98 -7.64 12.33 2.82
CA ARG A 98 -7.07 13.34 1.92
C ARG A 98 -7.40 13.07 0.45
N PHE A 99 -7.38 11.81 0.04
CA PHE A 99 -7.43 11.45 -1.37
C PHE A 99 -8.72 10.73 -1.74
N LEU A 100 -9.33 9.95 -0.84
CA LEU A 100 -10.45 9.07 -1.19
C LEU A 100 -11.82 9.54 -0.67
N SER A 101 -11.85 10.39 0.37
CA SER A 101 -13.07 11.01 0.90
C SER A 101 -13.58 12.19 0.07
#